data_AF-A0A951LVZ2-F1
#
_entry.id   AF-A0A951LVZ2-F1
#
_cell.length_a   1.000
_cell.length_b   1.000
_cell.length_c   1.000
_cell.angle_alpha   90.00
_cell.angle_beta   90.00
_cell.angle_gamma   90.00
#
_symmetry.space_group_name_H-M   'P 1'
#
loop_
_entity.id
_entity.type
_entity.pdbx_description
1 polymer ?
#
loop_
_entity_poly.entity_id
_entity_poly.type
_entity_poly.pdbx_seq_one_letter_code
_entity_poly.pdbx_strand_id
1 'polypeptide(L)'
;MELGVSQSALGDALGVTFQQIQKYEKGTNRISASRLQRIADELKVPVAFFFGAAKQSEATDEPILEFLKTTSALHLVQAFTRIGDAKVQSALVRLIDALAKSDR
;
A
#
# COMPACT_ATOMS: atom_id res chain seq x y z
N MET A 1 -16.15 16.29 -1.83
CA MET A 1 -14.95 15.64 -1.28
C MET A 1 -15.33 14.84 -0.05
N GLU A 2 -15.17 13.52 -0.07
CA GLU A 2 -15.52 12.59 1.02
C GLU A 2 -14.43 12.44 2.11
N LEU A 3 -13.34 13.22 2.04
CA LEU A 3 -12.16 13.07 2.92
C LEU A 3 -12.07 14.14 4.03
N GLY A 4 -13.12 14.90 4.29
CA GLY A 4 -13.18 15.89 5.39
C GLY A 4 -12.35 17.17 5.22
N VAL A 5 -11.56 17.30 4.15
CA VAL A 5 -10.83 18.53 3.80
C VAL A 5 -11.72 19.44 2.95
N SER A 6 -11.83 20.72 3.32
CA SER A 6 -12.56 21.70 2.51
C SER A 6 -11.75 22.08 1.26
N GLN A 7 -12.44 22.37 0.16
CA GLN A 7 -11.76 22.68 -1.11
C GLN A 7 -10.94 23.98 -1.03
N SER A 8 -11.34 24.92 -0.17
CA SER A 8 -10.58 26.13 0.11
C SER A 8 -9.28 25.82 0.84
N ALA A 9 -9.32 24.97 1.87
CA ALA A 9 -8.13 24.53 2.59
C ALA A 9 -7.14 23.79 1.67
N LEU A 10 -7.66 22.93 0.78
CA LEU A 10 -6.83 22.25 -0.23
C LEU A 10 -6.22 23.24 -1.23
N GLY A 11 -6.98 24.26 -1.64
CA GLY A 11 -6.47 25.33 -2.49
C GLY A 11 -5.32 26.09 -1.85
N ASP A 12 -5.50 26.50 -0.59
CA ASP A 12 -4.50 27.22 0.20
C ASP A 12 -3.20 26.39 0.37
N ALA A 13 -3.32 25.10 0.71
CA ALA A 13 -2.18 24.19 0.86
C ALA A 13 -1.40 23.96 -0.45
N LEU A 14 -2.11 23.97 -1.58
CA LEU A 14 -1.52 23.76 -2.91
C LEU A 14 -1.07 25.05 -3.60
N GLY A 15 -1.39 26.21 -3.02
CA GLY A 15 -1.13 27.52 -3.61
C GLY A 15 -1.95 27.76 -4.89
N VAL A 16 -3.17 27.25 -4.96
CA VAL A 16 -4.08 27.40 -6.11
C VAL A 16 -5.43 27.93 -5.66
N THR A 17 -6.11 28.64 -6.55
CA THR A 17 -7.42 29.23 -6.21
C THR A 17 -8.50 28.16 -6.03
N PHE A 18 -9.54 28.47 -5.25
CA PHE A 18 -10.73 27.62 -5.12
C PHE A 18 -11.32 27.23 -6.48
N GLN A 19 -11.40 28.20 -7.41
CA GLN A 19 -11.87 27.93 -8.78
C GLN A 19 -10.98 26.94 -9.53
N GLN A 20 -9.67 26.94 -9.27
CA GLN A 20 -8.75 25.98 -9.88
C GLN A 20 -8.97 24.57 -9.33
N ILE A 21 -9.22 24.42 -8.02
CA ILE A 21 -9.62 23.13 -7.42
C ILE A 21 -10.92 22.62 -8.05
N GLN A 22 -11.92 23.49 -8.24
CA GLN A 22 -13.15 23.10 -8.94
C GLN A 22 -12.91 22.63 -10.38
N LYS A 23 -11.96 23.23 -11.10
CA LYS A 23 -11.59 22.78 -12.45
C LYS A 23 -10.88 21.43 -12.44
N TYR A 24 -10.08 21.15 -11.41
CA TYR A 24 -9.46 19.83 -11.21
C TYR A 24 -10.50 18.75 -10.92
N GLU A 25 -11.43 19.01 -10.01
CA GLU A 25 -12.50 18.05 -9.68
C GLU A 25 -13.41 17.76 -10.87
N LYS A 26 -13.73 18.77 -11.68
CA LYS A 26 -14.56 18.63 -12.88
C LYS A 26 -13.79 18.05 -14.07
N GLY A 27 -12.47 17.82 -13.93
CA GLY A 27 -11.61 17.31 -15.01
C GLY A 27 -11.45 18.25 -16.20
N THR A 28 -11.85 19.52 -16.08
CA THR A 28 -11.73 20.51 -17.16
C THR A 28 -10.30 21.01 -17.32
N ASN A 29 -9.49 20.95 -16.26
CA ASN A 29 -8.06 21.22 -16.29
C ASN A 29 -7.26 19.95 -16.01
N ARG A 30 -6.29 19.65 -16.89
CA ARG A 30 -5.32 18.57 -16.65
C ARG A 30 -4.45 18.90 -15.45
N ILE A 31 -4.08 17.88 -14.69
CA ILE A 31 -3.20 17.96 -13.52
C ILE A 31 -1.88 17.27 -13.90
N SER A 32 -0.76 17.93 -13.65
CA SER A 32 0.56 17.29 -13.82
C SER A 32 0.78 16.23 -12.74
N ALA A 33 1.59 15.21 -13.03
CA ALA A 33 1.88 14.14 -12.06
C ALA A 33 2.46 14.70 -10.74
N SER A 34 3.34 15.70 -10.80
CA SER A 34 3.91 16.35 -9.60
C SER A 34 2.85 17.08 -8.77
N ARG A 35 1.83 17.66 -9.40
CA ARG A 35 0.71 18.29 -8.70
C ARG A 35 -0.22 17.25 -8.09
N LEU A 36 -0.50 16.18 -8.82
CA LEU A 36 -1.32 15.07 -8.33
C LEU A 36 -0.70 14.39 -7.10
N GLN A 37 0.63 14.22 -7.08
CA GLN A 37 1.34 13.71 -5.91
C GLN A 37 1.16 14.63 -4.70
N ARG A 38 1.34 15.95 -4.87
CA ARG A 38 1.12 16.92 -3.77
C ARG A 38 -0.31 16.90 -3.24
N ILE A 39 -1.30 16.72 -4.12
CA ILE A 39 -2.71 16.57 -3.72
C ILE A 39 -2.88 15.28 -2.88
N ALA A 40 -2.23 14.19 -3.26
CA ALA A 40 -2.26 12.93 -2.53
C ALA A 40 -1.65 13.06 -1.12
N ASP A 41 -0.51 13.74 -1.01
CA ASP A 41 0.18 13.98 0.26
C ASP A 41 -0.69 14.81 1.22
N GLU A 42 -1.33 15.87 0.71
CA GLU A 42 -2.23 16.74 1.50
C GLU A 42 -3.48 15.99 1.97
N LEU A 43 -4.05 15.17 1.09
CA LEU A 43 -5.21 14.33 1.41
C LEU A 43 -4.83 13.07 2.19
N LYS A 44 -3.54 12.83 2.45
CA LYS A 44 -3.00 11.66 3.14
C LYS A 44 -3.48 10.32 2.54
N VAL A 45 -3.58 10.27 1.22
CA VAL A 45 -3.95 9.07 0.47
C VAL A 45 -2.82 8.70 -0.50
N PRO A 46 -2.64 7.42 -0.86
CA PRO A 46 -1.73 7.06 -1.95
C PRO A 46 -2.17 7.74 -3.26
N VAL A 47 -1.22 8.19 -4.10
CA VAL A 47 -1.55 8.81 -5.40
C VAL A 47 -2.38 7.90 -6.31
N ALA A 48 -2.24 6.58 -6.14
CA ALA A 48 -3.05 5.55 -6.80
C ALA A 48 -4.56 5.67 -6.53
N PHE A 49 -4.95 6.33 -5.44
CA PHE A 49 -6.34 6.64 -5.10
C PHE A 49 -7.07 7.35 -6.25
N PHE A 50 -6.42 8.31 -6.91
CA PHE A 50 -7.00 9.10 -7.99
C PHE A 50 -7.16 8.33 -9.32
N PHE A 51 -6.58 7.14 -9.42
CA PHE A 51 -6.63 6.30 -10.63
C PHE A 51 -7.59 5.11 -10.49
N GLY A 52 -8.42 5.06 -9.43
CA GLY A 52 -9.30 3.92 -9.16
C GLY A 52 -8.55 2.64 -8.74
N ALA A 53 -7.22 2.72 -8.62
CA ALA A 53 -6.34 1.62 -8.23
C ALA A 53 -6.17 1.49 -6.71
N ALA A 54 -6.93 2.25 -5.91
CA ALA A 54 -6.98 2.07 -4.44
C ALA A 54 -7.33 0.63 -4.03
N LYS A 55 -7.93 -0.18 -4.93
CA LYS A 55 -8.18 -1.61 -4.71
C LYS A 55 -7.09 -2.55 -5.22
N GLN A 56 -5.97 -2.06 -5.77
CA GLN A 56 -4.90 -2.90 -6.32
C GLN A 56 -3.61 -2.92 -5.49
N SER A 57 -3.51 -2.12 -4.41
CA SER A 57 -2.36 -2.18 -3.48
C SER A 57 -2.59 -3.02 -2.23
N GLU A 58 -3.67 -3.82 -2.13
CA GLU A 58 -3.94 -4.65 -0.94
C GLU A 58 -4.15 -6.15 -1.23
N ALA A 59 -3.97 -6.63 -2.47
CA ALA A 59 -4.19 -8.05 -2.77
C ALA A 59 -2.96 -8.95 -2.54
N THR A 60 -1.80 -8.41 -2.16
CA THR A 60 -0.59 -9.21 -1.92
C THR A 60 -0.24 -9.35 -0.44
N ASP A 61 -0.59 -8.37 0.39
CA ASP A 61 -0.25 -8.40 1.82
C ASP A 61 -1.36 -8.94 2.71
N GLU A 62 -2.65 -8.88 2.34
CA GLU A 62 -3.73 -9.40 3.20
C GLU A 62 -3.58 -10.89 3.55
N PRO A 63 -3.30 -11.80 2.60
CA PRO A 63 -3.14 -13.22 2.93
C PRO A 63 -1.94 -13.49 3.83
N ILE A 64 -0.85 -12.74 3.65
CA ILE A 64 0.37 -12.85 4.46
C ILE A 64 0.12 -12.28 5.86
N LEU A 65 -0.53 -11.12 5.95
CA LEU A 65 -0.86 -10.46 7.20
C LEU A 65 -1.85 -11.29 8.02
N GLU A 66 -2.83 -11.92 7.37
CA GLU A 66 -3.76 -12.85 8.00
C GLU A 66 -3.04 -14.12 8.47
N PHE A 67 -2.13 -14.68 7.66
CA PHE A 67 -1.28 -15.79 8.06
C PHE A 67 -0.42 -15.45 9.30
N LEU A 68 0.20 -14.27 9.34
CA LEU A 68 1.03 -13.80 10.45
C LEU A 68 0.24 -13.60 11.75
N LYS A 69 -1.10 -13.48 11.72
CA LYS A 69 -1.93 -13.49 12.93
C LYS A 69 -2.04 -14.87 13.59
N THR A 70 -1.69 -15.94 12.87
CA THR A 70 -1.73 -17.29 13.42
C THR A 70 -0.56 -17.52 14.37
N THR A 71 -0.81 -18.20 15.49
CA THR A 71 0.22 -18.58 16.46
C THR A 71 1.33 -19.40 15.80
N SER A 72 0.97 -20.27 14.87
CA SER A 72 1.92 -21.11 14.12
C SER A 72 2.86 -20.30 13.24
N ALA A 73 2.37 -19.27 12.55
CA ALA A 73 3.20 -18.40 11.73
C ALA A 73 4.20 -17.59 12.58
N LEU A 74 3.74 -17.04 13.72
CA LEU A 74 4.61 -16.32 14.63
C LEU A 74 5.70 -17.22 15.22
N HIS A 75 5.35 -18.44 15.64
CA HIS A 75 6.33 -19.42 16.10
C HIS A 75 7.35 -19.78 15.02
N LEU A 76 6.91 -19.97 13.77
CA LEU A 76 7.79 -20.25 12.65
C LEU A 76 8.79 -19.11 12.41
N VAL A 77 8.32 -17.87 12.36
CA VAL A 77 9.17 -16.68 12.14
C VAL A 77 10.18 -16.52 13.29
N GLN A 78 9.74 -16.69 14.54
CA GLN A 78 10.63 -16.62 15.70
C GLN A 78 11.69 -17.74 15.70
N ALA A 79 11.31 -18.97 15.35
CA ALA A 79 12.26 -20.07 15.24
C ALA A 79 13.25 -19.84 14.10
N PHE A 80 12.78 -19.36 12.95
CA PHE A 80 13.59 -19.10 11.76
C PHE A 80 14.64 -18.00 11.99
N THR A 81 14.25 -16.91 12.66
CA THR A 81 15.15 -15.78 12.97
C THR A 81 16.27 -16.12 13.96
N ARG A 82 16.11 -17.18 14.76
CA ARG A 82 17.17 -17.69 15.65
C ARG A 82 18.26 -18.46 14.89
N ILE A 83 18.00 -18.86 13.64
CA ILE A 83 18.97 -19.57 12.81
C ILE A 83 19.87 -18.52 12.14
N GLY A 84 21.08 -18.32 12.64
CA GLY A 84 22.03 -17.35 12.07
C GLY A 84 22.70 -17.80 10.76
N ASP A 85 22.72 -19.10 10.47
CA ASP A 85 23.34 -19.64 9.26
C ASP A 85 22.39 -19.58 8.05
N ALA A 86 22.73 -18.75 7.08
CA ALA A 86 21.97 -18.58 5.84
C ALA A 86 21.83 -19.88 5.02
N LYS A 87 22.81 -20.79 5.09
CA LYS A 87 22.73 -22.08 4.39
C LYS A 87 21.66 -22.98 5.02
N VAL A 88 21.56 -22.98 6.35
CA VAL A 88 20.53 -23.73 7.08
C VAL A 88 19.14 -23.15 6.81
N GLN A 89 19.01 -21.83 6.85
CA GLN A 89 17.77 -21.14 6.48
C GLN A 89 17.31 -21.51 5.06
N SER A 90 18.23 -21.48 4.08
CA SER A 90 17.92 -21.85 2.69
C SER A 90 17.53 -23.32 2.54
N ALA A 91 18.18 -24.22 3.27
CA ALA A 91 17.82 -25.64 3.27
C ALA A 91 16.41 -25.89 3.85
N LEU A 92 16.05 -25.17 4.91
CA LEU A 92 14.73 -25.28 5.53
C LEU A 92 13.61 -24.79 4.59
N VAL A 93 13.83 -23.67 3.89
CA VAL A 93 12.89 -23.18 2.87
C VAL A 93 12.68 -24.23 1.77
N ARG A 94 13.76 -24.82 1.26
CA ARG A 94 13.68 -25.89 0.25
C ARG A 94 12.92 -27.12 0.75
N LEU A 95 13.08 -27.48 2.02
CA LEU A 95 12.34 -28.58 2.62
C LEU A 95 10.83 -28.26 2.70
N ILE A 96 10.48 -27.07 3.16
CA ILE A 96 9.08 -26.60 3.22
C ILE A 96 8.45 -26.64 1.82
N ASP A 97 9.16 -26.15 0.80
CA ASP A 97 8.71 -26.20 -0.59
C ASP A 97 8.52 -27.62 -1.11
N ALA A 98 9.42 -28.55 -0.74
CA ALA A 98 9.33 -29.94 -1.16
C ALA A 98 8.12 -30.64 -0.52
N LEU A 99 7.87 -30.40 0.78
CA LEU A 99 6.71 -30.93 1.48
C LEU A 99 5.41 -30.38 0.93
N ALA A 100 5.33 -29.07 0.68
CA ALA A 100 4.14 -28.42 0.11
C ALA A 100 3.80 -28.94 -1.30
N LYS A 101 4.80 -29.32 -2.10
CA LYS A 101 4.60 -29.97 -3.41
C LYS A 101 4.11 -31.40 -3.29
N SER A 102 4.44 -32.09 -2.20
CA SER A 102 4.05 -33.48 -1.96
C SER A 102 2.66 -33.63 -1.32
N ASP A 103 2.14 -32.56 -0.71
CA ASP A 103 0.81 -32.51 -0.05
C ASP A 103 -0.33 -32.11 -1.02
N ARG A 104 0.00 -31.92 -2.30
CA ARG A 104 -0.94 -31.66 -3.41
C ARG A 104 -1.18 -32.92 -4.23
#